data_AF-A0A7R9C156-F1
#
_entry.id   AF-A0A7R9C156-F1
#
_cell.length_a   1.000
_cell.length_b   1.000
_cell.length_c   1.000
_cell.angle_alpha   90.00
_cell.angle_beta   90.00
_cell.angle_gamma   90.00
#
_symmetry.space_group_name_H-M   'P 1'
#
loop_
_entity.id
_entity.type
_entity.pdbx_description
1 polymer ?
#
loop_
_entity_poly.entity_id
_entity_poly.type
_entity_poly.pdbx_seq_one_letter_code
_entity_poly.pdbx_strand_id
1 'polypeptide(L)'
;MQDCPGAMKHLCQIASILGNLERLCLLSRRCTFVEFGAGRGAVSYWLSKVASESKKDSEVFLIDRASQRHKLDNRLKDGDEALGSVPVSRIKADIEHLVLDSLLDVPRLDTGSEDETRIVAVTKHLCGAATDFALRCLANSKIKDKSVCFATCCHHRCEWKSYVGKSVLQSYGFNASNFRVLCSLTSWLTCGSRKREEKLDPCSDEISQQRYAKLGFTVNESEEIGRICKDIIDAGRINYLKSVGFADANCCIYVPESVTPENVLLIAKTVESLKGLSIFHLGCQPGCVGTVSALANIIPEVVCKTFSLAKCGSWDDASALNRRLIQPNMAVTSQFGVAGLKAVMDAYGYYGGSVRRPLLSIDESGAKAAMKPFLENGF
;
A
#
# COMPACT_ATOMS: atom_id res chain seq x y z
N MET A 1 17.62 19.10 20.53
CA MET A 1 16.18 18.75 20.48
C MET A 1 16.01 17.51 21.32
N GLN A 2 15.22 17.59 22.38
CA GLN A 2 14.93 16.46 23.27
C GLN A 2 14.10 15.42 22.50
N ASP A 3 14.61 14.19 22.36
CA ASP A 3 13.91 13.08 21.71
C ASP A 3 12.62 12.75 22.48
N CYS A 4 11.48 13.20 21.95
CA CYS A 4 10.17 12.80 22.45
C CYS A 4 9.82 11.42 21.84
N PRO A 5 9.69 10.35 22.64
CA PRO A 5 9.46 8.99 22.15
C PRO A 5 8.22 8.88 21.22
N GLY A 6 7.15 9.61 21.54
CA GLY A 6 5.95 9.67 20.71
C GLY A 6 6.15 10.29 19.32
N ALA A 7 7.04 11.28 19.21
CA ALA A 7 7.37 11.88 17.91
C ALA A 7 8.18 10.89 17.04
N MET A 8 9.14 10.19 17.64
CA MET A 8 9.94 9.17 16.96
C MET A 8 9.07 8.01 16.46
N LYS A 9 8.16 7.50 17.31
CA LYS A 9 7.16 6.49 16.94
C LYS A 9 6.40 6.90 15.68
N HIS A 10 5.88 8.13 15.67
CA HIS A 10 5.10 8.63 14.54
C HIS A 10 5.91 8.79 13.26
N LEU A 11 7.19 9.15 13.35
CA LEU A 11 8.10 9.23 12.21
C LEU A 11 8.43 7.84 11.66
N CYS A 12 8.77 6.87 12.51
CA CYS A 12 9.02 5.48 12.10
C CYS A 12 7.83 4.88 11.34
N GLN A 13 6.61 5.13 11.82
CA GLN A 13 5.40 4.67 11.13
C GLN A 13 5.24 5.31 9.74
N ILE A 14 5.46 6.63 9.62
CA ILE A 14 5.32 7.33 8.33
C ILE A 14 6.41 6.86 7.36
N ALA A 15 7.66 6.82 7.81
CA ALA A 15 8.79 6.35 7.02
C ALA A 15 8.55 4.93 6.49
N SER A 16 8.04 4.03 7.34
CA SER A 16 7.71 2.67 6.92
C SER A 16 6.54 2.61 5.91
N ILE A 17 5.49 3.40 6.10
CA ILE A 17 4.39 3.48 5.11
C ILE A 17 4.95 3.92 3.75
N LEU A 18 5.78 4.98 3.71
CA LEU A 18 6.40 5.47 2.48
C LEU A 18 7.35 4.44 1.86
N GLY A 19 8.18 3.78 2.67
CA GLY A 19 9.06 2.70 2.22
C GLY A 19 8.30 1.51 1.66
N ASN A 20 7.12 1.20 2.22
CA ASN A 20 6.22 0.22 1.62
C ASN A 20 5.69 0.71 0.27
N LEU A 21 5.22 1.95 0.14
CA LEU A 21 4.79 2.49 -1.17
C LEU A 21 5.90 2.38 -2.22
N GLU A 22 7.13 2.68 -1.84
CA GLU A 22 8.30 2.54 -2.72
C GLU A 22 8.58 1.08 -3.10
N ARG A 23 8.63 0.17 -2.12
CA ARG A 23 8.80 -1.28 -2.32
C ARG A 23 7.69 -1.90 -3.17
N LEU A 24 6.47 -1.39 -3.02
CA LEU A 24 5.30 -1.78 -3.80
C LEU A 24 5.31 -1.13 -5.20
N CYS A 25 6.31 -0.30 -5.53
CA CYS A 25 6.44 0.49 -6.75
C CYS A 25 5.20 1.35 -7.05
N LEU A 26 4.60 1.88 -5.98
CA LEU A 26 3.48 2.82 -6.05
C LEU A 26 3.95 4.28 -6.17
N LEU A 27 5.26 4.52 -6.11
CA LEU A 27 5.92 5.81 -6.36
C LEU A 27 6.62 5.87 -7.73
N SER A 28 6.62 4.77 -8.49
CA SER A 28 7.41 4.65 -9.72
C SER A 28 6.72 5.19 -10.97
N ARG A 29 5.47 5.65 -10.89
CA ARG A 29 4.66 6.18 -12.00
C ARG A 29 3.90 7.43 -11.53
N ARG A 30 3.27 8.14 -12.47
CA ARG A 30 2.32 9.20 -12.15
C ARG A 30 1.19 8.62 -11.30
N CYS A 31 0.95 9.19 -10.12
CA CYS A 31 -0.06 8.73 -9.18
C CYS A 31 -0.83 9.92 -8.59
N THR A 32 -2.13 9.74 -8.41
CA THR A 32 -2.96 10.56 -7.53
C THR A 32 -3.00 9.88 -6.16
N PHE A 33 -2.28 10.45 -5.19
CA PHE A 33 -2.27 9.94 -3.83
C PHE A 33 -3.44 10.50 -3.04
N VAL A 34 -4.12 9.65 -2.26
CA VAL A 34 -5.26 10.07 -1.45
C VAL A 34 -5.06 9.62 0.00
N GLU A 35 -4.79 10.57 0.89
CA GLU A 35 -4.70 10.32 2.34
C GLU A 35 -6.09 10.40 2.96
N PHE A 36 -6.62 9.26 3.40
CA PHE A 36 -7.88 9.19 4.13
C PHE A 36 -7.66 9.41 5.63
N GLY A 37 -8.41 10.36 6.20
CA GLY A 37 -8.29 10.73 7.62
C GLY A 37 -6.99 11.48 7.90
N ALA A 38 -6.66 12.45 7.05
CA ALA A 38 -5.33 13.04 7.02
C ALA A 38 -4.93 13.78 8.31
N GLY A 39 -5.89 14.29 9.09
CA GLY A 39 -5.64 15.03 10.33
C GLY A 39 -4.62 16.15 10.11
N ARG A 40 -3.45 16.01 10.75
CA ARG A 40 -2.33 16.97 10.65
C ARG A 40 -1.61 16.96 9.30
N GLY A 41 -1.91 16.03 8.39
CA GLY A 41 -1.32 15.94 7.05
C GLY A 41 0.14 15.47 7.03
N ALA A 42 0.57 14.72 8.05
CA ALA A 42 1.97 14.33 8.19
C ALA A 42 2.41 13.30 7.13
N VAL A 43 1.53 12.35 6.74
CA VAL A 43 1.86 11.40 5.66
C VAL A 43 1.92 12.15 4.34
N SER A 44 0.89 12.95 4.02
CA SER A 44 0.86 13.74 2.78
C SER A 44 2.04 14.70 2.63
N TYR A 45 2.51 15.31 3.71
CA TYR A 45 3.70 16.18 3.66
C TYR A 45 4.94 15.44 3.16
N TRP A 46 5.25 14.28 3.73
CA TRP A 46 6.42 13.51 3.31
C TRP A 46 6.20 12.84 1.96
N LEU A 47 4.97 12.39 1.68
CA LEU A 47 4.61 11.81 0.40
C LEU A 47 4.77 12.82 -0.74
N SER A 48 4.44 14.10 -0.51
CA SER A 48 4.58 15.13 -1.55
C SER A 48 6.03 15.43 -1.90
N LYS A 49 6.94 15.34 -0.91
CA LYS A 49 8.39 15.47 -1.11
C LYS A 49 8.95 14.28 -1.88
N VAL A 50 8.68 13.05 -1.43
CA VAL A 50 9.19 11.83 -2.10
C VAL A 50 8.61 11.70 -3.51
N ALA A 51 7.34 12.05 -3.72
CA ALA A 51 6.75 12.04 -5.06
C ALA A 51 7.43 13.05 -6.01
N SER A 52 7.94 14.18 -5.49
CA SER A 52 8.62 15.19 -6.31
C SER A 52 9.96 14.72 -6.88
N GLU A 53 10.68 13.86 -6.15
CA GLU A 53 11.97 13.30 -6.59
C GLU A 53 11.83 12.44 -7.85
N SER A 54 10.65 11.83 -8.03
CA SER A 54 10.35 10.99 -9.19
C SER A 54 10.26 11.78 -10.51
N LYS A 55 10.21 13.13 -10.47
CA LYS A 55 9.97 14.04 -11.61
C LYS A 55 8.71 13.70 -12.43
N LYS A 56 7.70 13.10 -11.79
CA LYS A 56 6.42 12.72 -12.42
C LYS A 56 5.33 13.68 -11.97
N ASP A 57 4.37 13.93 -12.85
CA ASP A 57 3.21 14.81 -12.62
C ASP A 57 2.17 14.16 -11.67
N SER A 58 2.60 13.86 -10.45
CA SER A 58 1.77 13.28 -9.38
C SER A 58 1.14 14.38 -8.54
N GLU A 59 0.15 14.03 -7.71
CA GLU A 59 -0.53 14.97 -6.82
C GLU A 59 -0.97 14.26 -5.54
N VAL A 60 -1.26 15.03 -4.48
CA VAL A 60 -1.69 14.49 -3.19
C VAL A 60 -2.98 15.16 -2.72
N PHE A 61 -4.01 14.37 -2.46
CA PHE A 61 -5.26 14.81 -1.84
C PHE A 61 -5.35 14.37 -0.38
N LEU A 62 -5.70 15.31 0.50
CA LEU A 62 -5.96 15.05 1.92
C LEU A 62 -7.46 15.06 2.15
N ILE A 63 -8.04 13.94 2.58
CA ILE A 63 -9.46 13.83 2.92
C ILE A 63 -9.62 13.85 4.44
N ASP A 64 -10.39 14.80 4.95
CA ASP A 64 -10.77 14.85 6.37
C ASP A 64 -12.14 15.50 6.56
N ARG A 65 -12.87 15.07 7.59
CA ARG A 65 -14.13 15.70 8.03
C ARG A 65 -13.88 17.04 8.72
N ALA A 66 -12.77 17.17 9.43
CA ALA A 66 -12.44 18.35 10.22
C ALA A 66 -11.23 19.10 9.65
N SER A 67 -11.33 20.42 9.57
CA SER A 67 -10.20 21.29 9.23
C SER A 67 -9.30 21.47 10.47
N GLN A 68 -8.56 20.43 10.85
CA GLN A 68 -7.56 20.57 11.92
C GLN A 68 -6.39 21.43 11.41
N ARG A 69 -6.14 22.54 12.11
CA ARG A 69 -5.29 23.69 11.77
C ARG A 69 -3.89 23.36 11.20
N HIS A 70 -3.65 23.85 9.97
CA HIS A 70 -2.56 24.71 9.44
C HIS A 70 -1.06 24.48 9.76
N LYS A 71 -0.64 23.60 10.68
CA LYS A 71 0.79 23.56 11.07
C LYS A 71 1.75 23.02 9.98
N LEU A 72 1.30 22.10 9.14
CA LEU A 72 2.09 21.53 8.03
C LEU A 72 1.65 22.03 6.66
N ASP A 73 0.38 22.42 6.50
CA ASP A 73 -0.14 23.03 5.27
C ASP A 73 0.60 24.33 4.92
N ASN A 74 1.03 25.12 5.91
CA ASN A 74 1.83 26.31 5.67
C ASN A 74 3.24 25.96 5.14
N ARG A 75 3.84 24.84 5.58
CA ARG A 75 5.12 24.34 5.05
C ARG A 75 5.01 23.69 3.66
N LEU A 76 3.78 23.47 3.18
CA LEU A 76 3.48 23.03 1.82
C LEU A 76 3.25 24.22 0.87
N LYS A 77 2.84 25.38 1.42
CA LYS A 77 2.68 26.64 0.67
C LYS A 77 3.97 27.44 0.61
N ASP A 78 4.68 27.52 1.73
CA ASP A 78 6.03 28.06 1.83
C ASP A 78 6.96 26.90 1.50
N GLY A 79 7.19 26.69 0.20
CA GLY A 79 8.11 25.67 -0.27
C GLY A 79 9.42 25.77 0.50
N ASP A 80 9.82 24.68 1.15
CA ASP A 80 11.21 24.49 1.52
C ASP A 80 11.99 24.48 0.19
N GLU A 81 12.53 25.63 -0.22
CA GLU A 81 13.10 25.87 -1.57
C GLU A 81 14.19 24.86 -1.96
N ALA A 82 14.74 24.14 -0.97
CA ALA A 82 15.74 23.10 -1.15
C ALA A 82 15.19 21.76 -1.68
N LEU A 83 13.90 21.45 -1.48
CA LEU A 83 13.31 20.16 -1.88
C LEU A 83 11.93 20.41 -2.49
N GLY A 84 11.76 20.14 -3.78
CA GLY A 84 10.48 20.31 -4.47
C GLY A 84 9.31 19.60 -3.79
N SER A 85 8.08 19.93 -4.19
CA SER A 85 6.87 19.24 -3.73
C SER A 85 5.85 19.16 -4.85
N VAL A 86 5.17 18.02 -4.97
CA VAL A 86 4.02 17.89 -5.88
C VAL A 86 2.81 18.68 -5.37
N PRO A 87 1.83 19.03 -6.23
CA PRO A 87 0.60 19.69 -5.81
C PRO A 87 -0.11 18.95 -4.67
N VAL A 88 -0.52 19.69 -3.65
CA VAL A 88 -1.24 19.16 -2.49
C VAL A 88 -2.55 19.91 -2.26
N SER A 89 -3.65 19.18 -2.23
CA SER A 89 -5.00 19.72 -2.06
C SER A 89 -5.72 19.05 -0.89
N ARG A 90 -6.25 19.84 0.04
CA ARG A 90 -7.03 19.32 1.16
C ARG A 90 -8.52 19.50 0.90
N ILE A 91 -9.27 18.40 0.99
CA ILE A 91 -10.70 18.34 0.73
C ILE A 91 -11.42 18.01 2.03
N LYS A 92 -12.32 18.90 2.43
CA LYS A 92 -13.20 18.69 3.57
C LYS A 92 -14.40 17.87 3.14
N ALA A 93 -14.40 16.58 3.45
CA ALA A 93 -15.47 15.67 3.08
C ALA A 93 -15.66 14.57 4.14
N ASP A 94 -16.90 14.09 4.27
CA ASP A 94 -17.14 12.82 4.95
C ASP A 94 -16.80 11.68 4.00
N ILE A 95 -15.96 10.74 4.46
CA ILE A 95 -15.50 9.58 3.69
C ILE A 95 -16.70 8.71 3.29
N GLU A 96 -17.76 8.66 4.11
CA GLU A 96 -18.98 7.90 3.78
C GLU A 96 -19.69 8.42 2.51
N HIS A 97 -19.51 9.70 2.17
CA HIS A 97 -20.16 10.36 1.03
C HIS A 97 -19.18 10.80 -0.06
N LEU A 98 -17.90 10.44 0.07
CA LEU A 98 -16.88 10.83 -0.90
C LEU A 98 -17.04 10.04 -2.20
N VAL A 99 -17.19 10.76 -3.31
CA VAL A 99 -17.12 10.21 -4.67
C VAL A 99 -15.74 10.46 -5.22
N LEU A 100 -14.93 9.40 -5.25
CA LEU A 100 -13.52 9.48 -5.62
C LEU A 100 -13.29 9.95 -7.06
N ASP A 101 -14.18 9.53 -7.98
CA ASP A 101 -14.06 9.87 -9.40
C ASP A 101 -14.17 11.38 -9.64
N SER A 102 -14.91 12.12 -8.80
CA SER A 102 -15.05 13.57 -8.91
C SER A 102 -13.80 14.35 -8.52
N LEU A 103 -12.83 13.71 -7.84
CA LEU A 103 -11.53 14.31 -7.59
C LEU A 103 -10.73 14.50 -8.89
N LEU A 104 -11.10 13.75 -9.93
CA LEU A 104 -10.44 13.74 -11.22
C LEU A 104 -10.96 14.81 -12.20
N ASP A 105 -12.13 15.40 -11.90
CA ASP A 105 -12.78 16.45 -12.69
C ASP A 105 -12.19 17.86 -12.42
N VAL A 106 -11.21 17.97 -11.52
CA VAL A 106 -10.45 19.20 -11.32
C VAL A 106 -9.60 19.45 -12.58
N PRO A 107 -9.59 20.66 -13.18
CA PRO A 107 -8.94 20.91 -14.47
C PRO A 107 -7.48 20.49 -14.43
N ARG A 108 -7.16 19.41 -15.15
CA ARG A 108 -5.81 18.90 -15.30
C ARG A 108 -5.08 19.81 -16.29
N LEU A 109 -3.84 20.19 -15.98
CA LEU A 109 -2.96 20.79 -16.97
C LEU A 109 -2.76 19.76 -18.09
N ASP A 110 -3.29 20.08 -19.28
CA ASP A 110 -3.23 19.27 -20.50
C ASP A 110 -1.80 18.77 -20.74
N THR A 111 -1.57 17.50 -20.40
CA THR A 111 -0.40 16.74 -20.81
C THR A 111 -0.98 15.54 -21.53
N GLY A 112 -1.00 15.62 -22.87
CA GLY A 112 -1.70 14.71 -23.78
C GLY A 112 -1.19 13.27 -23.83
N SER A 113 -1.07 12.59 -22.69
CA SER A 113 -0.96 11.14 -22.62
C SER A 113 -2.28 10.55 -22.09
N GLU A 114 -2.80 9.56 -22.83
CA GLU A 114 -3.92 8.69 -22.42
C GLU A 114 -3.53 7.76 -21.26
N ASP A 115 -2.68 8.21 -20.33
CA ASP A 115 -2.29 7.42 -19.18
C ASP A 115 -3.49 7.33 -18.23
N GLU A 116 -4.05 6.11 -18.12
CA GLU A 116 -5.14 5.81 -17.19
C GLU A 116 -4.78 6.32 -15.78
N THR A 117 -5.72 7.02 -15.16
CA THR A 117 -5.49 7.62 -13.83
C THR A 117 -5.25 6.53 -12.81
N ARG A 118 -4.13 6.61 -12.07
CA ARG A 118 -3.79 5.71 -10.97
C ARG A 118 -4.07 6.37 -9.64
N ILE A 119 -4.82 5.68 -8.76
CA ILE A 119 -5.03 6.10 -7.37
C ILE A 119 -4.25 5.21 -6.41
N VAL A 120 -3.55 5.85 -5.49
CA VAL A 120 -2.90 5.21 -4.35
C VAL A 120 -3.48 5.78 -3.06
N ALA A 121 -4.35 5.00 -2.42
CA ALA A 121 -4.98 5.36 -1.17
C ALA A 121 -4.09 4.99 0.02
N VAL A 122 -3.82 5.95 0.89
CA VAL A 122 -2.93 5.80 2.05
C VAL A 122 -3.63 6.22 3.34
N THR A 123 -3.30 5.55 4.44
CA THR A 123 -3.62 6.07 5.78
C THR A 123 -2.66 5.53 6.83
N LYS A 124 -2.35 6.36 7.82
CA LYS A 124 -1.62 5.97 9.03
C LYS A 124 -2.56 5.61 10.18
N HIS A 125 -3.67 6.32 10.31
CA HIS A 125 -4.66 6.12 11.35
C HIS A 125 -6.03 6.45 10.80
N LEU A 126 -6.83 5.41 10.54
CA LEU A 126 -8.22 5.56 10.17
C LEU A 126 -9.07 4.73 11.14
N CYS A 127 -10.00 5.39 11.81
CA CYS A 127 -10.64 4.83 12.98
C CYS A 127 -11.99 4.18 12.66
N GLY A 128 -12.19 2.95 13.14
CA GLY A 128 -13.48 2.28 13.13
C GLY A 128 -14.10 2.19 11.74
N ALA A 129 -15.35 2.65 11.63
CA ALA A 129 -16.12 2.64 10.39
C ALA A 129 -15.44 3.39 9.21
N ALA A 130 -14.58 4.38 9.49
CA ALA A 130 -13.93 5.18 8.45
C ALA A 130 -13.05 4.35 7.51
N THR A 131 -12.37 3.32 8.03
CA THR A 131 -11.59 2.39 7.20
C THR A 131 -12.49 1.67 6.21
N ASP A 132 -13.59 1.13 6.70
CA ASP A 132 -14.55 0.40 5.88
C ASP A 132 -15.29 1.31 4.87
N PHE A 133 -15.55 2.58 5.22
CA PHE A 133 -16.04 3.58 4.26
C PHE A 133 -15.01 3.89 3.17
N ALA A 134 -13.73 4.04 3.51
CA ALA A 134 -12.68 4.28 2.52
C ALA A 134 -12.50 3.09 1.57
N LEU A 135 -12.55 1.84 2.08
CA LEU A 135 -12.50 0.65 1.22
C LEU A 135 -13.72 0.57 0.28
N ARG A 136 -14.92 0.93 0.74
CA ARG A 136 -16.11 1.04 -0.12
C ARG A 136 -15.98 2.14 -1.16
N CYS A 137 -15.47 3.30 -0.77
CA CYS A 137 -15.22 4.44 -1.67
C CYS A 137 -14.32 4.01 -2.83
N LEU A 138 -13.23 3.28 -2.55
CA LEU A 138 -12.34 2.74 -3.58
C LEU A 138 -13.00 1.65 -4.43
N ALA A 139 -13.77 0.76 -3.82
CA ALA A 139 -14.48 -0.30 -4.54
C ALA A 139 -15.50 0.27 -5.53
N ASN A 140 -16.21 1.34 -5.16
CA ASN A 140 -17.25 1.97 -5.97
C ASN A 140 -16.71 2.88 -7.08
N SER A 141 -15.43 3.26 -7.03
CA SER A 141 -14.81 4.08 -8.07
C SER A 141 -14.64 3.33 -9.38
N LYS A 142 -14.89 4.01 -10.50
CA LYS A 142 -14.73 3.47 -11.87
C LYS A 142 -13.27 3.39 -12.32
N ILE A 143 -12.36 4.00 -11.58
CA ILE A 143 -10.93 3.98 -11.86
C ILE A 143 -10.43 2.54 -11.75
N LYS A 144 -9.68 2.09 -12.77
CA LYS A 144 -9.17 0.72 -12.84
C LYS A 144 -7.91 0.52 -12.01
N ASP A 145 -6.94 1.44 -12.12
CA ASP A 145 -5.67 1.38 -11.39
C ASP A 145 -5.81 1.97 -9.99
N LYS A 146 -6.10 1.09 -9.04
CA LYS A 146 -6.25 1.42 -7.62
C LYS A 146 -5.34 0.56 -6.76
N SER A 147 -4.75 1.20 -5.75
CA SER A 147 -3.96 0.58 -4.69
C SER A 147 -4.33 1.11 -3.30
N VAL A 148 -4.19 0.26 -2.28
CA VAL A 148 -4.47 0.51 -0.86
C VAL A 148 -3.20 0.27 -0.06
N CYS A 149 -2.89 1.18 0.85
CA CYS A 149 -1.82 1.04 1.85
C CYS A 149 -2.29 1.64 3.18
N PHE A 150 -3.03 0.86 3.96
CA PHE A 150 -3.75 1.31 5.14
C PHE A 150 -3.21 0.70 6.43
N ALA A 151 -2.67 1.52 7.33
CA ALA A 151 -2.29 1.04 8.66
C ALA A 151 -3.55 0.82 9.52
N THR A 152 -3.79 -0.42 9.92
CA THR A 152 -4.99 -0.85 10.62
C THR A 152 -4.73 -0.90 12.13
N CYS A 153 -5.49 -0.11 12.91
CA CYS A 153 -5.23 0.01 14.35
C CYS A 153 -6.47 0.00 15.25
N CYS A 154 -7.55 0.70 14.87
CA CYS A 154 -8.69 0.91 15.76
C CYS A 154 -9.82 -0.09 15.55
N HIS A 155 -9.51 -1.39 15.54
CA HIS A 155 -10.48 -2.47 15.34
C HIS A 155 -11.59 -2.48 16.40
N HIS A 156 -11.29 -2.04 17.63
CA HIS A 156 -12.25 -1.88 18.72
C HIS A 156 -13.37 -0.87 18.43
N ARG A 157 -13.21 0.00 17.42
CA ARG A 157 -14.23 0.97 16.98
C ARG A 157 -14.96 0.52 15.71
N CYS A 158 -14.71 -0.68 15.21
CA CYS A 158 -15.43 -1.16 14.03
C CYS A 158 -16.90 -1.39 14.37
N GLU A 159 -17.78 -1.05 13.43
CA GLU A 159 -19.20 -1.23 13.59
C GLU A 159 -19.70 -2.29 12.62
N TRP A 160 -20.56 -3.19 13.09
CA TRP A 160 -21.13 -4.22 12.22
C TRP A 160 -21.80 -3.57 11.01
N LYS A 161 -22.58 -2.49 11.18
CA LYS A 161 -23.28 -1.81 10.08
C LYS A 161 -22.35 -1.38 8.95
N SER A 162 -21.17 -0.86 9.26
CA SER A 162 -20.24 -0.34 8.27
C SER A 162 -19.22 -1.36 7.81
N TYR A 163 -18.99 -2.46 8.53
CA TYR A 163 -17.93 -3.41 8.21
C TYR A 163 -18.09 -4.04 6.81
N VAL A 164 -17.00 -4.12 6.03
CA VAL A 164 -17.05 -4.63 4.65
C VAL A 164 -17.00 -6.15 4.55
N GLY A 165 -16.33 -6.83 5.50
CA GLY A 165 -16.12 -8.28 5.50
C GLY A 165 -17.30 -9.11 6.05
N LYS A 166 -18.50 -8.54 6.13
CA LYS A 166 -19.67 -9.19 6.76
C LYS A 166 -20.00 -10.54 6.16
N SER A 167 -20.05 -10.65 4.84
CA SER A 167 -20.48 -11.87 4.14
C SER A 167 -19.63 -13.07 4.55
N VAL A 168 -18.32 -12.86 4.67
CA VAL A 168 -17.35 -13.88 5.10
C VAL A 168 -17.52 -14.20 6.57
N LEU A 169 -17.63 -13.20 7.46
CA LEU A 169 -17.84 -13.49 8.88
C LEU A 169 -19.18 -14.20 9.13
N GLN A 170 -20.23 -13.82 8.39
CA GLN A 170 -21.53 -14.48 8.44
C GLN A 170 -21.45 -15.95 8.01
N SER A 171 -20.62 -16.31 7.03
CA SER A 171 -20.42 -17.73 6.66
C SER A 171 -19.74 -18.54 7.76
N TYR A 172 -19.03 -17.90 8.68
CA TYR A 172 -18.48 -18.51 9.90
C TYR A 172 -19.43 -18.38 11.11
N GLY A 173 -20.67 -17.93 10.92
CA GLY A 173 -21.69 -17.83 11.97
C GLY A 173 -21.66 -16.55 12.79
N PHE A 174 -20.86 -15.54 12.43
CA PHE A 174 -20.88 -14.26 13.13
C PHE A 174 -22.13 -13.44 12.80
N ASN A 175 -22.70 -12.84 13.85
CA ASN A 175 -23.71 -11.80 13.76
C ASN A 175 -23.21 -10.50 14.42
N ALA A 176 -24.06 -9.47 14.44
CA ALA A 176 -23.72 -8.17 15.03
C ALA A 176 -23.27 -8.24 16.50
N SER A 177 -23.86 -9.15 17.29
CA SER A 177 -23.53 -9.33 18.70
C SER A 177 -22.14 -9.95 18.87
N ASN A 178 -21.86 -11.06 18.17
CA ASN A 178 -20.55 -11.70 18.23
C ASN A 178 -19.45 -10.82 17.64
N PHE A 179 -19.73 -10.05 16.60
CA PHE A 179 -18.79 -9.08 16.05
C PHE A 179 -18.45 -7.96 17.06
N ARG A 180 -19.43 -7.50 17.84
CA ARG A 180 -19.17 -6.51 18.91
C ARG A 180 -18.22 -7.07 19.98
N VAL A 181 -18.39 -8.34 20.34
CA VAL A 181 -17.46 -9.03 21.26
C VAL A 181 -16.08 -9.14 20.63
N LEU A 182 -15.99 -9.58 19.37
CA LEU A 182 -14.74 -9.66 18.61
C LEU A 182 -13.99 -8.31 18.62
N CYS A 183 -14.67 -7.21 18.29
CA CYS A 183 -14.09 -5.87 18.35
C CYS A 183 -13.61 -5.51 19.77
N SER A 184 -14.37 -5.87 20.80
CA SER A 184 -13.99 -5.59 22.19
C SER A 184 -12.70 -6.30 22.59
N LEU A 185 -12.53 -7.56 22.17
CA LEU A 185 -11.34 -8.38 22.42
C LEU A 185 -10.09 -7.83 21.74
N THR A 186 -10.22 -7.12 20.61
CA THR A 186 -9.05 -6.51 19.92
C THR A 186 -8.28 -5.51 20.81
N SER A 187 -8.93 -4.92 21.81
CA SER A 187 -8.28 -4.01 22.76
C SER A 187 -7.25 -4.71 23.64
N TRP A 188 -7.35 -6.04 23.80
CA TRP A 188 -6.46 -6.84 24.63
C TRP A 188 -5.01 -6.82 24.14
N LEU A 189 -4.78 -6.62 22.84
CA LEU A 189 -3.43 -6.48 22.29
C LEU A 189 -2.65 -5.30 22.90
N THR A 190 -3.36 -4.23 23.27
CA THR A 190 -2.72 -3.01 23.80
C THR A 190 -2.63 -2.98 25.32
N CYS A 191 -3.02 -4.07 25.99
CA CYS A 191 -3.14 -4.09 27.44
C CYS A 191 -1.80 -4.05 28.18
N GLY A 192 -0.73 -4.67 27.66
CA GLY A 192 0.62 -4.54 28.23
C GLY A 192 1.32 -3.22 27.89
N SER A 193 0.87 -2.50 26.86
CA SER A 193 1.52 -1.27 26.39
C SER A 193 1.30 -0.05 27.30
N ARG A 194 0.37 -0.12 28.27
CA ARG A 194 0.19 0.94 29.29
C ARG A 194 1.35 1.04 30.28
N LYS A 195 2.26 0.06 30.30
CA LYS A 195 3.39 0.01 31.25
C LYS A 195 4.52 1.02 31.01
N ARG A 196 4.54 1.76 29.90
CA ARG A 196 5.78 2.44 29.46
C ARG A 196 5.76 3.95 29.30
N GLU A 197 4.61 4.60 29.34
CA GLU A 197 4.57 6.07 29.30
C GLU A 197 3.65 6.60 30.41
N GLU A 198 4.28 7.32 31.34
CA GLU A 198 3.73 8.13 32.44
C GLU A 198 3.61 7.45 33.82
N LYS A 199 4.26 8.10 34.78
CA LYS A 199 4.24 7.85 36.22
C LYS A 199 2.79 7.72 36.75
N LEU A 200 2.22 6.52 36.87
CA LEU A 200 0.93 6.34 37.54
C LEU A 200 0.83 5.02 38.32
N ASP A 201 0.41 5.17 39.57
CA ASP A 201 -0.11 4.22 40.56
C ASP A 201 0.07 2.69 40.35
N PRO A 202 0.80 2.00 41.26
CA PRO A 202 0.90 0.53 41.32
C PRO A 202 -0.47 -0.19 41.34
N CYS A 203 -1.51 0.50 41.84
CA CYS A 203 -2.87 -0.01 41.95
C CYS A 203 -3.51 -0.34 40.58
N SER A 204 -3.17 0.40 39.51
CA SER A 204 -3.80 0.24 38.19
C SER A 204 -3.34 -1.01 37.42
N ASP A 205 -2.10 -1.43 37.62
CA ASP A 205 -1.50 -2.63 37.04
C ASP A 205 -2.02 -3.90 37.74
N GLU A 206 -2.15 -3.87 39.07
CA GLU A 206 -2.76 -4.96 39.83
C GLU A 206 -4.22 -5.20 39.40
N ILE A 207 -5.01 -4.14 39.21
CA ILE A 207 -6.42 -4.26 38.78
C ILE A 207 -6.52 -4.89 37.38
N SER A 208 -5.63 -4.53 36.45
CA SER A 208 -5.65 -5.07 35.09
C SER A 208 -5.22 -6.53 35.06
N GLN A 209 -4.17 -6.90 35.81
CA GLN A 209 -3.75 -8.29 35.98
C GLN A 209 -4.82 -9.12 36.69
N GLN A 210 -5.47 -8.59 37.73
CA GLN A 210 -6.59 -9.23 38.41
C GLN A 210 -7.80 -9.41 37.50
N ARG A 211 -8.05 -8.49 36.54
CA ARG A 211 -9.17 -8.59 35.60
C ARG A 211 -9.01 -9.79 34.66
N TYR A 212 -7.83 -10.00 34.09
CA TYR A 212 -7.57 -11.13 33.19
C TYR A 212 -7.43 -12.45 33.96
N ALA A 213 -6.80 -12.42 35.13
CA ALA A 213 -6.71 -13.59 36.01
C ALA A 213 -8.10 -14.12 36.43
N LYS A 214 -9.07 -13.23 36.67
CA LYS A 214 -10.47 -13.62 36.94
C LYS A 214 -11.16 -14.32 35.76
N LEU A 215 -10.68 -14.09 34.55
CA LEU A 215 -11.15 -14.78 33.34
C LEU A 215 -10.35 -16.06 33.03
N GLY A 216 -9.33 -16.38 33.84
CA GLY A 216 -8.46 -17.53 33.64
C GLY A 216 -7.38 -17.33 32.57
N PHE A 217 -7.09 -16.09 32.16
CA PHE A 217 -6.07 -15.78 31.16
C PHE A 217 -4.89 -15.02 31.74
N THR A 218 -3.69 -15.33 31.26
CA THR A 218 -2.49 -14.50 31.44
C THR A 218 -2.54 -13.26 30.55
N VAL A 219 -1.65 -12.29 30.82
CA VAL A 219 -1.50 -11.09 29.97
C VAL A 219 -1.10 -11.48 28.54
N ASN A 220 -0.14 -12.40 28.40
CA ASN A 220 0.35 -12.84 27.09
C ASN A 220 -0.74 -13.55 26.28
N GLU A 221 -1.53 -14.43 26.91
CA GLU A 221 -2.66 -15.08 26.24
C GLU A 221 -3.72 -14.07 25.81
N SER A 222 -3.99 -13.05 26.65
CA SER A 222 -4.94 -12.00 26.31
C SER A 222 -4.46 -11.16 25.13
N GLU A 223 -3.17 -10.82 25.08
CA GLU A 223 -2.55 -10.10 23.95
C GLU A 223 -2.64 -10.92 22.66
N GLU A 224 -2.38 -12.23 22.73
CA GLU A 224 -2.48 -13.12 21.58
C GLU A 224 -3.92 -13.25 21.06
N ILE A 225 -4.89 -13.41 21.96
CA ILE A 225 -6.33 -13.37 21.60
C ILE A 225 -6.67 -12.04 20.92
N GLY A 226 -6.15 -10.92 21.44
CA GLY A 226 -6.33 -9.61 20.85
C GLY A 226 -5.78 -9.52 19.43
N ARG A 227 -4.61 -10.14 19.16
CA ARG A 227 -4.00 -10.24 17.83
C ARG A 227 -4.86 -11.05 16.87
N ILE A 228 -5.26 -12.25 17.28
CA ILE A 228 -6.12 -13.15 16.49
C ILE A 228 -7.44 -12.45 16.13
N CYS A 229 -8.05 -11.72 17.07
CA CYS A 229 -9.29 -11.00 16.81
C CYS A 229 -9.13 -9.90 15.75
N LYS A 230 -7.97 -9.23 15.71
CA LYS A 230 -7.65 -8.25 14.65
C LYS A 230 -7.44 -8.93 13.31
N ASP A 231 -6.70 -10.03 13.30
CA ASP A 231 -6.43 -10.79 12.09
C ASP A 231 -7.73 -11.31 11.45
N ILE A 232 -8.72 -11.74 12.25
CA ILE A 232 -10.06 -12.11 11.76
C ILE A 232 -10.75 -10.93 11.06
N ILE A 233 -10.69 -9.73 11.66
CA ILE A 233 -11.32 -8.53 11.08
C ILE A 233 -10.60 -8.11 9.79
N ASP A 234 -9.28 -8.15 9.75
CA ASP A 234 -8.52 -7.78 8.55
C ASP A 234 -8.61 -8.85 7.46
N ALA A 235 -8.71 -10.13 7.81
CA ALA A 235 -9.00 -11.21 6.86
C ALA A 235 -10.33 -10.99 6.14
N GLY A 236 -11.37 -10.53 6.85
CA GLY A 236 -12.64 -10.17 6.21
C GLY A 236 -12.51 -8.95 5.28
N ARG A 237 -11.66 -7.97 5.60
CA ARG A 237 -11.35 -6.83 4.70
C ARG A 237 -10.59 -7.26 3.45
N ILE A 238 -9.61 -8.16 3.61
CA ILE A 238 -8.86 -8.75 2.49
C ILE A 238 -9.80 -9.51 1.55
N ASN A 239 -10.68 -10.36 2.10
CA ASN A 239 -11.63 -11.10 1.28
C ASN A 239 -12.61 -10.18 0.55
N TYR A 240 -13.10 -9.13 1.23
CA TYR A 240 -13.92 -8.11 0.59
C TYR A 240 -13.17 -7.45 -0.59
N LEU A 241 -11.93 -7.00 -0.36
CA LEU A 241 -11.10 -6.37 -1.41
C LEU A 241 -10.90 -7.28 -2.63
N LYS A 242 -10.63 -8.56 -2.39
CA LYS A 242 -10.54 -9.57 -3.46
C LYS A 242 -11.85 -9.70 -4.23
N SER A 243 -12.98 -9.73 -3.53
CA SER A 243 -14.31 -9.84 -4.15
C SER A 243 -14.69 -8.64 -5.03
N VAL A 244 -14.11 -7.46 -4.78
CA VAL A 244 -14.37 -6.21 -5.53
C VAL A 244 -13.25 -5.85 -6.52
N GLY A 245 -12.39 -6.80 -6.88
CA GLY A 245 -11.43 -6.65 -7.99
C GLY A 245 -10.00 -6.26 -7.60
N PHE A 246 -9.65 -6.26 -6.32
CA PHE A 246 -8.24 -6.18 -5.89
C PHE A 246 -7.62 -7.58 -5.94
N ALA A 247 -6.94 -7.89 -7.04
CA ALA A 247 -6.36 -9.21 -7.30
C ALA A 247 -5.27 -9.61 -6.29
N ASP A 248 -4.52 -8.65 -5.78
CA ASP A 248 -3.53 -8.85 -4.73
C ASP A 248 -3.97 -8.08 -3.49
N ALA A 249 -4.35 -8.78 -2.42
CA ALA A 249 -4.72 -8.16 -1.15
C ALA A 249 -4.20 -9.03 0.01
N ASN A 250 -3.46 -8.39 0.90
CA ASN A 250 -2.78 -9.04 2.02
C ASN A 250 -2.49 -8.03 3.15
N CYS A 251 -2.02 -8.53 4.28
CA CYS A 251 -1.48 -7.71 5.37
C CYS A 251 0.00 -8.01 5.56
N CYS A 252 0.77 -7.00 5.97
CA CYS A 252 2.15 -7.19 6.40
C CYS A 252 2.42 -6.44 7.71
N ILE A 253 3.49 -6.85 8.40
CA ILE A 253 4.04 -6.09 9.52
C ILE A 253 4.89 -4.96 8.95
N TYR A 254 4.47 -3.71 9.14
CA TYR A 254 5.18 -2.56 8.59
C TYR A 254 6.20 -1.98 9.56
N VAL A 255 5.98 -2.09 10.87
CA VAL A 255 6.94 -1.65 11.88
C VAL A 255 7.13 -2.73 12.96
N PRO A 256 8.28 -2.78 13.65
CA PRO A 256 8.45 -3.68 14.78
C PRO A 256 7.38 -3.43 15.85
N GLU A 257 6.97 -4.49 16.54
CA GLU A 257 6.01 -4.41 17.66
C GLU A 257 6.50 -3.47 18.78
N SER A 258 7.82 -3.34 18.93
CA SER A 258 8.44 -2.40 19.87
C SER A 258 8.13 -0.93 19.57
N VAL A 259 7.78 -0.58 18.33
CA VAL A 259 7.33 0.77 17.93
C VAL A 259 5.84 0.93 18.27
N THR A 260 5.04 -0.08 17.92
CA THR A 260 3.61 -0.13 18.21
C THR A 260 3.10 -1.56 18.09
N PRO A 261 2.22 -2.03 18.99
CA PRO A 261 1.49 -3.28 18.78
C PRO A 261 0.50 -3.18 17.60
N GLU A 262 0.09 -1.96 17.23
CA GLU A 262 -0.70 -1.67 16.03
C GLU A 262 0.20 -1.55 14.80
N ASN A 263 0.84 -2.66 14.41
CA ASN A 263 1.89 -2.70 13.40
C ASN A 263 1.51 -3.42 12.10
N VAL A 264 0.22 -3.58 11.85
CA VAL A 264 -0.29 -4.22 10.63
C VAL A 264 -0.63 -3.16 9.58
N LEU A 265 -0.23 -3.44 8.34
CA LEU A 265 -0.52 -2.64 7.16
C LEU A 265 -1.30 -3.49 6.15
N LEU A 266 -2.53 -3.08 5.86
CA LEU A 266 -3.37 -3.65 4.81
C LEU A 266 -2.91 -3.11 3.46
N ILE A 267 -2.49 -4.01 2.58
CA ILE A 267 -2.04 -3.70 1.23
C ILE A 267 -2.98 -4.36 0.24
N ALA A 268 -3.43 -3.62 -0.76
CA ALA A 268 -4.17 -4.20 -1.86
C ALA A 268 -3.91 -3.50 -3.19
N LYS A 269 -3.97 -4.24 -4.29
CA LYS A 269 -3.74 -3.78 -5.66
C LYS A 269 -4.73 -4.43 -6.62
N THR A 270 -5.29 -3.60 -7.48
CA THR A 270 -6.07 -4.05 -8.66
C THR A 270 -5.17 -4.69 -9.71
N VAL A 271 -5.75 -5.47 -10.62
CA VAL A 271 -5.00 -6.06 -11.75
C VAL A 271 -4.25 -4.99 -12.54
N GLU A 272 -4.87 -3.83 -12.78
CA GLU A 272 -4.24 -2.73 -13.49
C GLU A 272 -3.02 -2.20 -12.74
N SER A 273 -3.12 -2.09 -11.41
CA SER A 273 -1.99 -1.65 -10.58
C SER A 273 -0.82 -2.62 -10.58
N LEU A 274 -1.10 -3.92 -10.78
CA LEU A 274 -0.10 -4.97 -10.92
C LEU A 274 0.59 -4.93 -12.30
N LYS A 275 -0.05 -4.38 -13.33
CA LYS A 275 0.57 -4.23 -14.65
C LYS A 275 1.76 -3.27 -14.56
N GLY A 276 2.91 -3.73 -15.02
CA GLY A 276 4.16 -2.98 -14.89
C GLY A 276 4.81 -3.05 -13.52
N LEU A 277 4.30 -3.84 -12.57
CA LEU A 277 5.17 -4.34 -11.51
C LEU A 277 6.06 -5.42 -12.12
N SER A 278 7.35 -5.30 -11.91
CA SER A 278 8.28 -6.36 -12.26
C SER A 278 8.00 -7.60 -11.40
N ILE A 279 8.16 -8.75 -12.04
CA ILE A 279 8.16 -10.13 -11.56
C ILE A 279 8.69 -10.37 -10.14
N PHE A 280 9.65 -9.58 -9.69
CA PHE A 280 10.22 -9.64 -8.34
C PHE A 280 9.22 -9.22 -7.25
N HIS A 281 8.31 -8.28 -7.53
CA HIS A 281 7.30 -7.86 -6.56
C HIS A 281 6.34 -9.00 -6.19
N LEU A 282 5.94 -9.80 -7.19
CA LEU A 282 5.09 -10.98 -7.00
C LEU A 282 5.85 -12.12 -6.33
N GLY A 283 7.14 -12.31 -6.67
CA GLY A 283 7.96 -13.41 -6.12
C GLY A 283 8.47 -13.22 -4.69
N CYS A 284 8.47 -11.99 -4.16
CA CYS A 284 8.99 -11.66 -2.83
C CYS A 284 7.90 -11.36 -1.79
N GLN A 285 6.64 -11.68 -2.09
CA GLN A 285 5.58 -11.65 -1.09
C GLN A 285 5.79 -12.76 -0.04
N PRO A 286 5.32 -12.58 1.20
CA PRO A 286 5.34 -13.64 2.21
C PRO A 286 4.70 -14.92 1.66
N GLY A 287 5.42 -16.05 1.73
CA GLY A 287 4.98 -17.35 1.20
C GLY A 287 5.32 -17.61 -0.27
N CYS A 288 5.78 -16.61 -1.04
CA CYS A 288 6.23 -16.84 -2.40
C CYS A 288 7.62 -17.50 -2.44
N VAL A 289 7.70 -18.60 -3.20
CA VAL A 289 8.93 -19.37 -3.41
C VAL A 289 9.64 -19.02 -4.72
N GLY A 290 8.98 -18.28 -5.60
CA GLY A 290 9.51 -17.92 -6.91
C GLY A 290 8.51 -17.11 -7.74
N THR A 291 8.80 -16.95 -9.02
CA THR A 291 8.01 -16.13 -9.95
C THR A 291 8.18 -16.61 -11.38
N VAL A 292 7.12 -16.50 -12.20
CA VAL A 292 7.15 -16.85 -13.63
C VAL A 292 7.38 -15.57 -14.43
N SER A 293 8.47 -15.54 -15.20
CA SER A 293 9.04 -14.31 -15.73
C SER A 293 9.26 -14.35 -17.24
N ALA A 294 8.63 -13.43 -17.98
CA ALA A 294 8.95 -13.21 -19.39
C ALA A 294 10.38 -12.67 -19.56
N LEU A 295 10.78 -11.72 -18.71
CA LEU A 295 12.14 -11.13 -18.73
C LEU A 295 13.25 -12.15 -18.51
N ALA A 296 12.98 -13.24 -17.80
CA ALA A 296 14.00 -14.29 -17.59
C ALA A 296 14.42 -14.99 -18.89
N ASN A 297 13.65 -14.85 -19.98
CA ASN A 297 14.06 -15.34 -21.31
C ASN A 297 15.07 -14.41 -22.02
N ILE A 298 15.26 -13.18 -21.54
CA ILE A 298 16.14 -12.17 -22.15
C ILE A 298 17.31 -11.83 -21.21
N ILE A 299 17.03 -11.55 -19.94
CA ILE A 299 18.01 -11.10 -18.93
C ILE A 299 17.91 -11.93 -17.64
N PRO A 300 18.10 -13.26 -17.70
CA PRO A 300 17.90 -14.16 -16.55
C PRO A 300 18.77 -13.79 -15.35
N GLU A 301 20.03 -13.39 -15.56
CA GLU A 301 20.99 -13.07 -14.49
C GLU A 301 20.50 -11.89 -13.66
N VAL A 302 19.93 -10.88 -14.30
CA VAL A 302 19.41 -9.68 -13.64
C VAL A 302 18.16 -10.03 -12.83
N VAL A 303 17.26 -10.83 -13.38
CA VAL A 303 16.04 -11.28 -12.69
C VAL A 303 16.41 -12.12 -11.45
N CYS A 304 17.33 -13.07 -11.59
CA CYS A 304 17.84 -13.89 -10.49
C CYS A 304 18.55 -13.04 -9.42
N LYS A 305 19.41 -12.10 -9.83
CA LYS A 305 20.09 -11.17 -8.91
C LYS A 305 19.09 -10.36 -8.10
N THR A 306 18.04 -9.84 -8.74
CA THR A 306 16.98 -9.10 -8.04
C THR A 306 16.35 -9.98 -6.97
N PHE A 307 15.94 -11.21 -7.31
CA PHE A 307 15.34 -12.15 -6.36
C PHE A 307 16.26 -12.49 -5.18
N SER A 308 17.55 -12.76 -5.45
CA SER A 308 18.54 -13.06 -4.42
C SER A 308 18.74 -11.89 -3.46
N LEU A 309 18.80 -10.65 -3.95
CA LEU A 309 18.92 -9.46 -3.11
C LEU A 309 17.75 -9.34 -2.12
N ALA A 310 16.51 -9.60 -2.55
CA ALA A 310 15.38 -9.62 -1.60
C ALA A 310 15.46 -10.77 -0.60
N LYS A 311 15.82 -11.98 -1.04
CA LYS A 311 15.94 -13.13 -0.14
C LYS A 311 16.99 -12.89 0.95
N CYS A 312 18.06 -12.18 0.63
CA CYS A 312 19.09 -11.76 1.58
C CYS A 312 18.71 -10.54 2.44
N GLY A 313 17.53 -9.94 2.23
CA GLY A 313 17.07 -8.76 2.97
C GLY A 313 17.65 -7.42 2.48
N SER A 314 18.42 -7.42 1.38
CA SER A 314 18.95 -6.21 0.72
C SER A 314 17.86 -5.52 -0.10
N TRP A 315 16.83 -5.00 0.59
CA TRP A 315 15.61 -4.48 -0.04
C TRP A 315 15.84 -3.25 -0.90
N ASP A 316 16.76 -2.36 -0.52
CA ASP A 316 17.03 -1.12 -1.26
C ASP A 316 17.62 -1.43 -2.64
N ASP A 317 18.67 -2.26 -2.68
CA ASP A 317 19.29 -2.71 -3.93
C ASP A 317 18.31 -3.51 -4.79
N ALA A 318 17.52 -4.38 -4.15
CA ALA A 318 16.51 -5.16 -4.84
C ALA A 318 15.41 -4.27 -5.44
N SER A 319 14.95 -3.26 -4.71
CA SER A 319 13.96 -2.27 -5.15
C SER A 319 14.49 -1.39 -6.28
N ALA A 320 15.75 -0.95 -6.19
CA ALA A 320 16.41 -0.17 -7.23
C ALA A 320 16.54 -0.96 -8.54
N LEU A 321 16.99 -2.21 -8.47
CA LEU A 321 17.09 -3.09 -9.65
C LEU A 321 15.70 -3.42 -10.20
N ASN A 322 14.74 -3.68 -9.33
CA ASN A 322 13.35 -3.92 -9.69
C ASN A 322 12.73 -2.75 -10.48
N ARG A 323 12.97 -1.50 -10.07
CA ARG A 323 12.46 -0.31 -10.81
C ARG A 323 12.96 -0.25 -12.24
N ARG A 324 14.24 -0.58 -12.46
CA ARG A 324 14.83 -0.63 -13.81
C ARG A 324 14.20 -1.71 -14.69
N LEU A 325 13.72 -2.80 -14.09
CA LEU A 325 13.08 -3.90 -14.81
C LEU A 325 11.62 -3.63 -15.19
N ILE A 326 10.96 -2.62 -14.62
CA ILE A 326 9.54 -2.31 -14.87
C ILE A 326 9.28 -2.02 -16.35
N GLN A 327 10.01 -1.07 -16.94
CA GLN A 327 9.80 -0.64 -18.32
C GLN A 327 10.15 -1.75 -19.33
N PRO A 328 11.31 -2.44 -19.22
CA PRO A 328 11.59 -3.65 -20.00
C PRO A 328 10.49 -4.72 -19.89
N ASN A 329 9.97 -4.97 -18.68
CA ASN A 329 8.91 -5.96 -18.49
C ASN A 329 7.62 -5.55 -19.23
N MET A 330 7.21 -4.28 -19.10
CA MET A 330 6.01 -3.76 -19.78
C MET A 330 6.13 -3.86 -21.31
N ALA A 331 7.31 -3.56 -21.86
CA ALA A 331 7.57 -3.63 -23.29
C ALA A 331 7.27 -5.03 -23.85
N VAL A 332 7.80 -6.09 -23.21
CA VAL A 332 7.71 -7.47 -23.71
C VAL A 332 6.50 -8.26 -23.21
N THR A 333 5.63 -7.65 -22.40
CA THR A 333 4.42 -8.31 -21.87
C THR A 333 3.14 -7.62 -22.32
N SER A 334 2.90 -6.37 -21.89
CA SER A 334 1.66 -5.67 -22.14
C SER A 334 1.68 -4.82 -23.42
N GLN A 335 2.84 -4.27 -23.81
CA GLN A 335 2.91 -3.31 -24.92
C GLN A 335 3.09 -4.01 -26.28
N PHE A 336 4.12 -4.85 -26.42
CA PHE A 336 4.40 -5.58 -27.67
C PHE A 336 4.19 -7.10 -27.53
N GLY A 337 3.88 -7.57 -26.31
CA GLY A 337 3.55 -8.96 -26.02
C GLY A 337 4.59 -9.97 -26.51
N VAL A 338 4.12 -11.15 -26.90
CA VAL A 338 4.97 -12.27 -27.35
C VAL A 338 5.81 -11.89 -28.58
N ALA A 339 5.29 -11.04 -29.47
CA ALA A 339 6.05 -10.57 -30.64
C ALA A 339 7.22 -9.67 -30.23
N GLY A 340 6.99 -8.75 -29.29
CA GLY A 340 8.06 -7.94 -28.67
C GLY A 340 9.08 -8.77 -27.93
N LEU A 341 8.64 -9.73 -27.10
CA LEU A 341 9.52 -10.64 -26.38
C LEU A 341 10.49 -11.37 -27.34
N LYS A 342 9.96 -11.96 -28.41
CA LYS A 342 10.77 -12.68 -29.40
C LYS A 342 11.72 -11.76 -30.16
N ALA A 343 11.27 -10.59 -30.59
CA ALA A 343 12.13 -9.64 -31.28
C ALA A 343 13.28 -9.13 -30.39
N VAL A 344 13.00 -8.88 -29.11
CA VAL A 344 14.05 -8.48 -28.15
C VAL A 344 14.99 -9.66 -27.87
N MET A 345 14.49 -10.89 -27.76
CA MET A 345 15.35 -12.08 -27.66
C MET A 345 16.31 -12.18 -28.86
N ASP A 346 15.81 -12.00 -30.09
CA ASP A 346 16.65 -12.00 -31.30
C ASP A 346 17.71 -10.88 -31.25
N ALA A 347 17.35 -9.69 -30.74
CA ALA A 347 18.29 -8.57 -30.58
C ALA A 347 19.40 -8.83 -29.54
N TYR A 348 19.12 -9.62 -28.50
CA TYR A 348 20.10 -10.10 -27.52
C TYR A 348 20.91 -11.30 -28.00
N GLY A 349 20.67 -11.79 -29.22
CA GLY A 349 21.38 -12.93 -29.81
C GLY A 349 20.81 -14.30 -29.41
N TYR A 350 19.64 -14.33 -28.76
CA TYR A 350 18.87 -15.56 -28.55
C TYR A 350 17.97 -15.87 -29.74
N TYR A 351 17.28 -17.01 -29.72
CA TYR A 351 16.30 -17.37 -30.76
C TYR A 351 14.87 -17.13 -30.28
N GLY A 352 14.28 -16.00 -30.67
CA GLY A 352 12.86 -15.69 -30.50
C GLY A 352 12.03 -16.11 -31.73
N GLY A 353 12.48 -15.74 -32.92
CA GLY A 353 11.89 -16.13 -34.20
C GLY A 353 10.45 -15.65 -34.43
N SER A 354 9.81 -16.18 -35.49
CA SER A 354 8.45 -15.74 -35.86
C SER A 354 7.38 -16.10 -34.82
N VAL A 355 6.33 -15.28 -34.74
CA VAL A 355 5.12 -15.60 -33.98
C VAL A 355 4.15 -16.43 -34.82
N ARG A 356 3.41 -17.34 -34.18
CA ARG A 356 2.38 -18.13 -34.84
C ARG A 356 1.08 -17.32 -34.91
N ARG A 357 0.37 -17.42 -36.04
CA ARG A 357 -0.99 -16.86 -36.19
C ARG A 357 -1.89 -17.36 -35.06
N PRO A 358 -2.81 -16.53 -34.52
CA PRO A 358 -3.27 -15.24 -35.03
C PRO A 358 -2.39 -14.03 -34.67
N LEU A 359 -1.31 -14.22 -33.90
CA LEU A 359 -0.41 -13.12 -33.54
C LEU A 359 0.32 -12.60 -34.79
N LEU A 360 0.42 -11.28 -34.90
CA LEU A 360 1.18 -10.61 -35.95
C LEU A 360 2.59 -10.31 -35.46
N SER A 361 3.57 -10.49 -36.33
CA SER A 361 4.94 -10.03 -36.07
C SER A 361 4.95 -8.52 -35.97
N ILE A 362 5.86 -7.99 -35.15
CA ILE A 362 6.16 -6.56 -35.17
C ILE A 362 7.14 -6.25 -36.30
N ASP A 363 7.06 -5.04 -36.84
CA ASP A 363 7.99 -4.52 -37.83
C ASP A 363 9.31 -4.04 -37.18
N GLU A 364 10.28 -3.62 -37.99
CA GLU A 364 11.57 -3.13 -37.47
C GLU A 364 11.43 -1.93 -36.53
N SER A 365 10.45 -1.06 -36.79
CA SER A 365 10.14 0.09 -35.94
C SER A 365 9.66 -0.35 -34.56
N GLY A 366 8.69 -1.27 -34.53
CA GLY A 366 8.19 -1.90 -33.31
C GLY A 366 9.28 -2.65 -32.55
N ALA A 367 10.18 -3.36 -33.24
CA ALA A 367 11.30 -4.05 -32.61
C ALA A 367 12.28 -3.07 -31.92
N LYS A 368 12.63 -1.98 -32.60
CA LYS A 368 13.45 -0.90 -31.99
C LYS A 368 12.75 -0.25 -30.79
N ALA A 369 11.44 -0.02 -30.89
CA ALA A 369 10.65 0.52 -29.80
C ALA A 369 10.56 -0.45 -28.59
N ALA A 370 10.49 -1.76 -28.82
CA ALA A 370 10.50 -2.78 -27.77
C ALA A 370 11.88 -2.92 -27.09
N MET A 371 12.98 -2.69 -27.84
CA MET A 371 14.34 -2.73 -27.32
C MET A 371 14.73 -1.48 -26.52
N LYS A 372 14.19 -0.32 -26.89
CA LYS A 372 14.54 0.98 -26.28
C LYS A 372 14.48 0.98 -24.73
N PRO A 373 13.45 0.44 -24.06
CA PRO A 373 13.40 0.37 -22.60
C PRO A 373 14.53 -0.42 -21.95
N PHE A 374 15.10 -1.42 -22.62
CA PHE A 374 16.23 -2.19 -22.08
C PHE A 374 17.49 -1.33 -22.04
N LEU A 375 17.79 -0.65 -23.15
CA LEU A 375 18.95 0.24 -23.28
C LEU A 375 18.87 1.42 -22.31
N GLU A 376 17.71 2.08 -22.20
CA GLU A 376 17.50 3.22 -21.30
C GLU A 376 17.63 2.84 -19.82
N ASN A 377 17.38 1.56 -19.48
CA ASN A 377 17.52 1.03 -18.13
C ASN A 377 18.86 0.30 -17.90
N GLY A 378 19.78 0.37 -18.85
CA GLY A 378 21.14 -0.16 -18.74
C GLY A 378 21.20 -1.69 -18.73
N PHE A 379 20.40 -2.34 -19.58
CA PHE A 379 20.43 -3.77 -19.83
C PHE A 379 20.84 -4.08 -21.25
#